data_AF-A0A8S0UYZ9-F1
#
_entry.id   AF-A0A8S0UYZ9-F1
#
_cell.length_a   1.000
_cell.length_b   1.000
_cell.length_c   1.000
_cell.angle_alpha   90.00
_cell.angle_beta   90.00
_cell.angle_gamma   90.00
#
_symmetry.space_group_name_H-M   'P 1'
#
loop_
_entity.id
_entity.type
_entity.pdbx_description
1 polymer ?
#
loop_
_entity_poly.entity_id
_entity_poly.type
_entity_poly.pdbx_seq_one_letter_code
_entity_poly.pdbx_strand_id
1 'polypeptide(L)'
;YAEHTEPSCLLSQQNREESEEKMAKSKNHTAHNQSHKAHKNGIKKPKRHRHTSTKGMDPKFLRNQRYARKHNKKSGDTATEEE
;
A
#
# COMPACT_ATOMS: atom_id res chain seq x y z
N TYR A 1 -74.41 17.95 -6.30
CA TYR A 1 -73.71 17.48 -7.50
C TYR A 1 -72.61 18.49 -7.79
N ALA A 2 -71.36 18.05 -7.58
CA ALA A 2 -70.12 18.57 -8.18
C ALA A 2 -69.78 20.07 -7.87
N GLU A 3 -68.65 20.48 -7.28
CA GLU A 3 -67.26 20.26 -7.70
C GLU A 3 -66.27 20.98 -6.72
N HIS A 4 -65.14 20.32 -6.37
CA HIS A 4 -63.78 20.90 -6.23
C HIS A 4 -63.47 21.72 -4.93
N THR A 5 -62.43 21.56 -4.11
CA THR A 5 -61.11 20.86 -4.16
C THR A 5 -60.54 20.84 -2.72
N GLU A 6 -60.11 19.70 -2.16
CA GLU A 6 -58.99 19.65 -1.19
C GLU A 6 -57.70 19.41 -1.98
N PRO A 7 -56.46 19.59 -1.47
CA PRO A 7 -55.91 20.48 -0.44
C PRO A 7 -54.61 21.18 -0.93
N SER A 8 -54.42 22.49 -0.74
CA SER A 8 -53.20 23.20 -1.22
C SER A 8 -51.91 22.91 -0.41
N CYS A 9 -51.92 21.93 0.50
CA CYS A 9 -50.80 21.65 1.41
C CYS A 9 -50.13 20.28 1.16
N LEU A 10 -50.50 19.55 0.11
CA LEU A 10 -49.82 18.31 -0.29
C LEU A 10 -49.09 18.41 -1.63
N LEU A 11 -48.73 19.63 -2.08
CA LEU A 11 -47.92 19.81 -3.29
C LEU A 11 -46.48 20.30 -3.03
N SER A 12 -46.00 20.24 -1.79
CA SER A 12 -44.57 20.44 -1.50
C SER A 12 -43.83 19.16 -1.09
N GLN A 13 -44.52 18.02 -1.01
CA GLN A 13 -43.88 16.71 -0.79
C GLN A 13 -43.77 15.88 -2.07
N GLN A 14 -44.30 16.36 -3.21
CA GLN A 14 -44.33 15.61 -4.47
C GLN A 14 -43.24 16.01 -5.47
N ASN A 15 -42.08 16.48 -5.00
CA ASN A 15 -40.89 16.70 -5.85
C ASN A 15 -39.62 16.13 -5.19
N ARG A 16 -39.73 14.99 -4.51
CA ARG A 16 -38.55 14.25 -4.04
C ARG A 16 -38.68 12.75 -4.14
N GLU A 17 -39.53 12.25 -5.03
CA GLU A 17 -39.72 10.82 -5.24
C GLU A 17 -39.92 10.51 -6.72
N GLU A 18 -39.15 11.14 -7.60
CA GLU A 18 -39.00 10.63 -8.97
C GLU A 18 -37.51 10.52 -9.32
N SER A 19 -37.15 9.33 -9.79
CA SER A 19 -35.84 8.87 -10.29
C SER A 19 -34.89 8.14 -9.32
N GLU A 20 -35.41 7.30 -8.43
CA GLU A 20 -34.67 6.06 -8.09
C GLU A 20 -34.90 5.00 -9.18
N GLU A 21 -34.58 5.35 -10.43
CA GLU A 21 -34.32 4.32 -11.43
C GLU A 21 -33.04 3.59 -11.03
N LYS A 22 -33.25 2.50 -10.27
CA LYS A 22 -32.45 1.27 -10.23
C LYS A 22 -31.05 1.40 -10.83
N MET A 23 -30.18 2.17 -10.19
CA MET A 23 -28.78 1.81 -10.17
C MET A 23 -28.72 0.49 -9.39
N ALA A 24 -28.86 -0.62 -10.11
CA ALA A 24 -28.76 -1.95 -9.54
C ALA A 24 -27.46 -1.98 -8.74
N LYS A 25 -27.56 -2.15 -7.42
CA LYS A 25 -26.42 -2.05 -6.51
C LYS A 25 -25.30 -2.94 -7.04
N SER A 26 -24.20 -2.33 -7.43
CA SER A 26 -23.03 -3.07 -7.87
C SER A 26 -22.30 -3.67 -6.67
N LYS A 27 -21.43 -4.65 -6.91
CA LYS A 27 -20.67 -5.28 -5.81
C LYS A 27 -19.67 -4.27 -5.23
N ASN A 28 -19.86 -3.90 -3.97
CA ASN A 28 -19.03 -2.90 -3.28
C ASN A 28 -17.56 -3.32 -3.12
N HIS A 29 -17.24 -4.62 -3.09
CA HIS A 29 -15.87 -5.12 -2.95
C HIS A 29 -15.71 -6.57 -3.44
N THR A 30 -14.58 -6.91 -4.08
CA THR A 30 -14.26 -8.31 -4.45
C THR A 30 -12.75 -8.58 -4.46
N ALA A 31 -12.35 -9.69 -3.82
CA ALA A 31 -10.98 -10.21 -3.84
C ALA A 31 -10.79 -11.34 -4.89
N HIS A 32 -11.84 -11.70 -5.64
CA HIS A 32 -11.90 -12.95 -6.41
C HIS A 32 -10.72 -13.14 -7.39
N ASN A 33 -10.32 -12.10 -8.12
CA ASN A 33 -9.28 -12.21 -9.15
C ASN A 33 -7.91 -11.67 -8.67
N GLN A 34 -7.76 -11.37 -7.38
CA GLN A 34 -6.52 -10.79 -6.86
C GLN A 34 -5.39 -11.81 -6.85
N SER A 35 -5.66 -13.01 -6.31
CA SER A 35 -4.67 -14.10 -6.28
C SER A 35 -4.25 -14.52 -7.69
N HIS A 36 -5.21 -14.72 -8.60
CA HIS A 36 -4.93 -15.13 -9.96
C HIS A 36 -4.04 -14.10 -10.69
N LYS A 37 -4.32 -12.79 -10.55
CA LYS A 37 -3.45 -11.72 -11.08
C LYS A 37 -2.05 -11.70 -10.44
N ALA A 38 -1.95 -11.87 -9.13
CA ALA A 38 -0.67 -11.91 -8.42
C ALA A 38 0.21 -13.08 -8.89
N HIS A 39 -0.39 -14.21 -9.24
CA HIS A 39 0.33 -15.40 -9.71
C HIS A 39 0.66 -15.39 -11.21
N LYS A 40 0.04 -14.53 -12.05
CA LYS A 40 0.38 -14.43 -13.49
C LYS A 40 1.87 -14.16 -13.74
N ASN A 41 2.46 -13.24 -12.97
CA ASN A 41 3.90 -12.91 -13.04
C ASN A 41 4.71 -13.57 -11.89
N GLY A 42 4.01 -14.29 -11.01
CA GLY A 42 4.52 -14.86 -9.77
C GLY A 42 4.81 -13.82 -8.68
N ILE A 43 4.58 -14.20 -7.43
CA ILE A 43 4.97 -13.41 -6.27
C ILE A 43 6.49 -13.48 -6.13
N LYS A 44 7.18 -12.36 -6.37
CA LYS A 44 8.66 -12.31 -6.31
C LYS A 44 9.13 -12.28 -4.86
N LYS A 45 10.11 -13.14 -4.54
CA LYS A 45 10.80 -13.13 -3.24
C LYS A 45 11.77 -11.94 -3.17
N PRO A 46 12.08 -11.40 -1.98
CA PRO A 46 13.10 -10.37 -1.83
C PRO A 46 14.46 -10.90 -2.31
N LYS A 47 15.22 -10.05 -3.01
CA LYS A 47 16.53 -10.41 -3.55
C LYS A 47 17.56 -10.53 -2.42
N ARG A 48 18.23 -11.67 -2.33
CA ARG A 48 19.34 -11.88 -1.38
C ARG A 48 20.63 -11.31 -1.97
N HIS A 49 21.14 -10.22 -1.38
CA HIS A 49 22.45 -9.66 -1.71
C HIS A 49 23.48 -10.12 -0.67
N ARG A 50 24.77 -10.15 -1.04
CA ARG A 50 25.87 -10.47 -0.10
C ARG A 50 25.92 -9.50 1.08
N HIS A 51 25.57 -8.24 0.85
CA HIS A 51 25.48 -7.20 1.87
C HIS A 51 24.09 -6.57 1.84
N THR A 52 23.37 -6.70 2.95
CA THR A 52 22.07 -6.05 3.15
C THR A 52 22.25 -4.65 3.74
N SER A 53 21.21 -3.82 3.65
CA SER A 53 21.23 -2.49 4.26
C SER A 53 21.34 -2.57 5.78
N THR A 54 22.27 -1.82 6.37
CA THR A 54 22.42 -1.68 7.84
C THR A 54 21.63 -0.50 8.42
N LYS A 55 20.71 0.09 7.64
CA LYS A 55 19.86 1.20 8.08
C LYS A 55 18.94 0.71 9.21
N GLY A 56 18.96 1.41 10.35
CA GLY A 56 18.19 1.05 11.55
C GLY A 56 18.90 0.11 12.53
N MET A 57 20.15 -0.29 12.26
CA MET A 57 21.00 -0.97 13.25
C MET A 57 21.48 0.00 14.35
N ASP A 58 21.88 -0.57 15.49
CA ASP A 58 22.40 0.18 16.64
C ASP A 58 23.52 1.16 16.24
N PRO A 59 23.36 2.47 16.50
CA PRO A 59 24.38 3.47 16.22
C PRO A 59 25.73 3.16 16.88
N LYS A 60 25.77 2.55 18.08
CA LYS A 60 27.04 2.22 18.76
C LYS A 60 27.81 1.16 17.98
N PHE A 61 27.12 0.09 17.58
CA PHE A 61 27.70 -0.95 16.73
C PHE A 61 28.20 -0.40 15.39
N LEU A 62 27.43 0.48 14.73
CA LEU A 62 27.83 1.10 13.45
C LEU A 62 29.07 1.99 13.59
N ARG A 63 29.18 2.75 14.69
CA ARG A 63 30.37 3.57 14.99
C ARG A 63 31.59 2.69 15.17
N ASN A 64 31.49 1.62 15.97
CA ASN A 64 32.59 0.67 16.17
C ASN A 64 33.02 0.00 14.86
N GLN A 65 32.06 -0.51 14.09
CA GLN A 65 32.32 -1.15 12.80
C GLN A 65 33.05 -0.21 11.83
N ARG A 66 32.72 1.09 11.83
CA ARG A 66 33.41 2.11 11.03
C ARG A 66 34.88 2.26 11.45
N TYR A 67 35.17 2.30 12.75
CA TYR A 67 36.55 2.39 13.25
C TYR A 67 37.34 1.12 12.94
N ALA A 68 36.79 -0.07 13.23
CA ALA A 68 37.43 -1.34 12.93
C ALA A 68 37.79 -1.46 11.45
N ARG A 69 36.85 -1.18 10.53
CA ARG A 69 37.11 -1.19 9.08
C ARG A 69 38.19 -0.19 8.65
N LYS A 70 38.34 0.94 9.34
CA LYS A 70 39.37 1.95 9.02
C LYS A 70 40.78 1.40 9.28
N HIS A 71 40.96 0.64 10.36
CA HIS A 71 42.27 0.09 10.74
C HIS A 71 42.55 -1.25 10.06
N ASN A 72 41.53 -2.08 9.82
CA ASN A 72 41.67 -3.35 9.11
C ASN A 72 42.08 -3.18 7.63
N LYS A 73 41.72 -2.06 6.99
CA LYS A 73 42.17 -1.77 5.62
C LYS A 73 43.68 -1.55 5.57
N LYS A 74 44.20 -0.75 6.50
CA LYS A 74 45.63 -0.45 6.59
C LYS A 74 46.47 -1.70 6.90
N SER A 75 45.98 -2.57 7.77
CA SER A 75 46.64 -3.84 8.07
C SER A 75 46.48 -4.87 6.94
N GLY A 76 45.43 -4.74 6.12
CA GLY A 76 45.20 -5.61 4.97
C GLY A 76 46.19 -5.33 3.85
N ASP A 77 46.44 -4.05 3.55
CA ASP A 77 47.40 -3.65 2.52
C ASP A 77 48.84 -4.09 2.88
N THR A 78 49.23 -3.96 4.15
CA THR A 78 50.54 -4.48 4.64
C THR A 78 50.62 -5.99 4.62
N ALA A 79 49.51 -6.71 4.87
CA ALA A 79 49.48 -8.17 4.84
C ALA A 79 49.53 -8.74 3.41
N THR A 80 49.12 -7.97 2.40
CA THR A 80 49.21 -8.37 0.99
C THR A 80 50.56 -8.07 0.33
N GLU A 81 51.39 -7.21 0.93
CA GLU A 81 52.76 -6.91 0.45
C GLU A 81 53.81 -7.86 1.04
N GLU A 82 53.47 -8.62 2.09
CA GLU A 82 54.33 -9.63 2.74
C GLU A 82 54.10 -11.06 2.19
N GLU A 83 53.34 -11.22 1.09
CA GLU A 83 53.19 -12.47 0.32
C GLU A 83 53.86 -12.37 -1.06
#